data_AF-A0A3C1RNF7-F1
#
_entry.id   AF-A0A3C1RNF7-F1
#
_cell.length_a   1.000
_cell.length_b   1.000
_cell.length_c   1.000
_cell.angle_alpha   90.00
_cell.angle_beta   90.00
_cell.angle_gamma   90.00
#
_symmetry.space_group_name_H-M   'P 1'
#
loop_
_entity.id
_entity.type
_entity.pdbx_description
1 polymer ?
#
loop_
_entity_poly.entity_id
_entity_poly.type
_entity_poly.pdbx_seq_one_letter_code
_entity_poly.pdbx_strand_id
1 'polypeptide(L)'
;MTQTIDFLSHLNACQRQAVEHFCGPMLVVAGAGSGKTRALTYRIANLIRSHRVHPENILAVTFTNKAAKEIKERVELIFAQQQAEIEFGKPLSALAADEQTRLKSKVYRSISKHLWMGTFHSLCARILRYDINKYQDESGRKWDKNFSIFDEDDAQKLVKHIVLKDMNLDDKKFEPKKIRYSISNAKNLGFSPQQYARENPDYYGRVVSEVYSSYQSQLAANNALDFDDLIRVTVDLLSQNEQILAYWHQKFCHILVDEYQDTNRTQYNFIRLLVTNGENPRTIKNWQNRSIFVVGDVDQSIYSFRMADYKILLEFQQDFGDRLPDDDTRTMIKLEENYRSRENILQVANHLIQQNTERIDKILRPTRGEGLPIYCYKADDEVDEAKFILSQIQEISQQNPELDYGAFAILYRTNAQSRALEDVLLRNNIPYTVVGGLRFYDRKEIKDSISYLRVIANPSDSISLLRIINVPRRGIGKTTIDGLLNVSKQLGIPLWEVISDEDSVNTIAGRSAKSVNQFAQTIKTWQERIEDHSAMQILEGILQDAGYIQDLKNEGTDEAENRLENIKELTNAVSQFQEEYEDNTLGGFLASASLASDLDNLKEGQKAVSLLTL
;
A
#
# COMPACT_ATOMS: atom_id res chain seq x y z
N MET A 1 -13.99 27.15 -35.04
CA MET A 1 -12.89 26.18 -35.02
C MET A 1 -12.06 26.46 -33.77
N THR A 2 -12.37 25.81 -32.65
CA THR A 2 -11.51 25.85 -31.46
C THR A 2 -10.22 25.12 -31.81
N GLN A 3 -9.09 25.82 -31.83
CA GLN A 3 -7.78 25.18 -31.93
C GLN A 3 -7.67 24.19 -30.77
N THR A 4 -7.75 22.89 -31.05
CA THR A 4 -7.48 21.85 -30.06
C THR A 4 -6.00 21.94 -29.76
N ILE A 5 -5.64 22.59 -28.65
CA ILE A 5 -4.27 22.62 -28.14
C ILE A 5 -3.81 21.17 -28.01
N ASP A 6 -2.75 20.80 -28.73
CA ASP A 6 -2.14 19.48 -28.63
C ASP A 6 -1.40 19.39 -27.29
N PHE A 7 -2.09 18.88 -26.27
CA PHE A 7 -1.52 18.72 -24.94
C PHE A 7 -0.41 17.65 -24.88
N LEU A 8 -0.27 16.83 -25.93
CA LEU A 8 0.80 15.82 -26.07
C LEU A 8 2.08 16.40 -26.69
N SER A 9 2.09 17.68 -27.09
CA SER A 9 3.24 18.36 -27.70
C SER A 9 4.54 18.32 -26.89
N HIS A 10 4.45 18.10 -25.57
CA HIS A 10 5.60 18.06 -24.68
C HIS A 10 6.23 16.66 -24.53
N LEU A 11 5.65 15.63 -25.18
CA LEU A 11 6.13 14.25 -25.16
C LEU A 11 7.08 14.01 -26.33
N ASN A 12 8.12 13.20 -26.12
CA ASN A 12 8.92 12.70 -27.24
C ASN A 12 8.11 11.70 -28.10
N ALA A 13 8.63 11.31 -29.25
CA ALA A 13 7.92 10.45 -30.20
C ALA A 13 7.48 9.11 -29.58
N CYS A 14 8.36 8.43 -28.83
CA CYS A 14 8.05 7.15 -28.20
C CYS A 14 7.00 7.27 -27.08
N GLN A 15 7.13 8.29 -26.23
CA GLN A 15 6.14 8.60 -25.18
C GLN A 15 4.78 8.92 -25.79
N ARG A 16 4.75 9.72 -26.86
CA ARG A 16 3.52 10.05 -27.59
C ARG A 16 2.87 8.81 -28.17
N GLN A 17 3.64 7.95 -28.85
CA GLN A 17 3.16 6.69 -29.40
C GLN A 17 2.53 5.80 -28.32
N ALA A 18 3.16 5.70 -27.14
CA ALA A 18 2.62 4.95 -26.02
C ALA A 18 1.31 5.55 -25.48
N VAL A 19 1.24 6.87 -25.33
CA VAL A 19 0.06 7.57 -24.81
C VAL A 19 -1.13 7.52 -25.79
N GLU A 20 -0.87 7.60 -27.09
CA GLU A 20 -1.88 7.59 -28.15
C GLU A 20 -2.47 6.20 -28.42
N HIS A 21 -1.79 5.12 -28.05
CA HIS A 21 -2.26 3.74 -28.23
C HIS A 21 -3.62 3.47 -27.56
N PHE A 22 -4.76 3.47 -28.26
CA PHE A 22 -6.07 3.43 -27.61
C PHE A 22 -6.51 2.06 -27.06
N CYS A 23 -6.58 1.05 -27.92
CA CYS A 23 -7.12 -0.28 -27.63
C CYS A 23 -6.04 -1.34 -27.77
N GLY A 24 -6.16 -2.42 -27.00
CA GLY A 24 -5.24 -3.54 -27.06
C GLY A 24 -4.21 -3.57 -25.94
N PRO A 25 -3.25 -4.50 -26.02
CA PRO A 25 -2.17 -4.62 -25.06
C PRO A 25 -0.98 -3.74 -25.44
N MET A 26 -0.39 -3.09 -24.45
CA MET A 26 0.80 -2.26 -24.62
C MET A 26 1.74 -2.44 -23.44
N LEU A 27 2.97 -2.86 -23.72
CA LEU A 27 4.09 -2.90 -22.79
C LEU A 27 5.00 -1.70 -23.05
N VAL A 28 5.15 -0.84 -22.06
CA VAL A 28 6.13 0.26 -22.11
C VAL A 28 7.33 -0.12 -21.25
N VAL A 29 8.42 -0.48 -21.92
CA VAL A 29 9.71 -0.77 -21.28
C VAL A 29 10.41 0.55 -21.03
N ALA A 30 10.48 0.95 -19.77
CA ALA A 30 10.89 2.31 -19.42
C ALA A 30 11.90 2.30 -18.28
N GLY A 31 13.16 2.59 -18.62
CA GLY A 31 14.21 2.62 -17.61
C GLY A 31 14.13 3.79 -16.65
N ALA A 32 15.05 3.82 -15.69
CA ALA A 32 15.07 4.86 -14.68
C ALA A 32 15.12 6.25 -15.34
N GLY A 33 14.28 7.18 -14.88
CA GLY A 33 14.28 8.56 -15.36
C GLY A 33 13.77 8.79 -16.81
N SER A 34 13.17 7.79 -17.47
CA SER A 34 12.65 7.94 -18.85
C SER A 34 11.21 8.46 -18.96
N GLY A 35 10.58 8.74 -17.81
CA GLY A 35 9.23 9.32 -17.75
C GLY A 35 8.09 8.31 -17.64
N LYS A 36 8.29 7.15 -16.98
CA LYS A 36 7.24 6.16 -16.64
C LYS A 36 5.93 6.79 -16.16
N THR A 37 6.01 7.50 -15.03
CA THR A 37 4.88 8.21 -14.40
C THR A 37 4.24 9.23 -15.34
N ARG A 38 5.06 9.89 -16.18
CA ARG A 38 4.57 10.85 -17.17
C ARG A 38 3.76 10.14 -18.25
N ALA A 39 4.25 9.03 -18.79
CA ALA A 39 3.52 8.23 -19.77
C ALA A 39 2.16 7.76 -19.21
N LEU A 40 2.11 7.24 -17.99
CA LEU A 40 0.86 6.84 -17.32
C LEU A 40 -0.12 7.99 -17.13
N THR A 41 0.36 9.13 -16.63
CA THR A 41 -0.48 10.32 -16.39
C THR A 41 -1.11 10.81 -17.69
N TYR A 42 -0.29 11.01 -18.72
CA TYR A 42 -0.77 11.50 -20.01
C TYR A 42 -1.65 10.46 -20.73
N ARG A 43 -1.40 9.17 -20.51
CA ARG A 43 -2.25 8.08 -20.99
C ARG A 43 -3.66 8.17 -20.42
N ILE A 44 -3.80 8.35 -19.10
CA ILE A 44 -5.11 8.54 -18.44
C ILE A 44 -5.81 9.78 -18.99
N ALA A 45 -5.09 10.91 -19.06
CA ALA A 45 -5.63 12.15 -19.61
C ALA A 45 -6.11 11.98 -21.07
N ASN A 46 -5.36 11.26 -21.90
CA ASN A 46 -5.71 11.01 -23.29
C ASN A 46 -6.94 10.10 -23.46
N LEU A 47 -7.08 9.07 -22.62
CA LEU A 47 -8.27 8.20 -22.59
C LEU A 47 -9.55 9.02 -22.31
N ILE A 48 -9.48 9.89 -21.31
CA ILE A 48 -10.65 10.69 -20.89
C ILE A 48 -10.94 11.79 -21.92
N ARG A 49 -9.92 12.52 -22.38
CA ARG A 49 -10.11 13.68 -23.26
C ARG A 49 -10.36 13.30 -24.72
N SER A 50 -9.49 12.49 -25.30
CA SER A 50 -9.51 12.20 -26.74
C SER A 50 -10.49 11.09 -27.07
N HIS A 51 -10.56 10.07 -26.20
CA HIS A 51 -11.41 8.90 -26.41
C HIS A 51 -12.73 8.93 -25.62
N ARG A 52 -12.95 9.96 -24.79
CA ARG A 52 -14.17 10.14 -23.98
C ARG A 52 -14.49 8.95 -23.09
N VAL A 53 -13.46 8.26 -22.61
CA VAL A 53 -13.60 7.16 -21.65
C VAL A 53 -14.05 7.74 -20.31
N HIS A 54 -15.13 7.18 -19.76
CA HIS A 54 -15.59 7.56 -18.42
C HIS A 54 -14.52 7.21 -17.37
N PRO A 55 -14.17 8.10 -16.43
CA PRO A 55 -13.08 7.83 -15.47
C PRO A 55 -13.29 6.56 -14.62
N GLU A 56 -14.54 6.18 -14.34
CA GLU A 56 -14.86 4.93 -13.61
C GLU A 56 -14.48 3.66 -14.37
N ASN A 57 -14.26 3.76 -15.68
CA ASN A 57 -13.86 2.63 -16.52
C ASN A 57 -12.34 2.48 -16.65
N ILE A 58 -11.58 3.30 -15.92
CA ILE A 58 -10.12 3.31 -15.91
C ILE A 58 -9.65 2.82 -14.54
N LEU A 59 -8.91 1.72 -14.54
CA LEU A 59 -8.21 1.17 -13.38
C LEU A 59 -6.72 1.45 -13.52
N ALA A 60 -6.11 2.12 -12.55
CA ALA A 60 -4.67 2.39 -12.49
C ALA A 60 -4.07 1.83 -11.20
N VAL A 61 -3.17 0.86 -11.35
CA VAL A 61 -2.55 0.12 -10.24
C VAL A 61 -1.09 0.54 -10.08
N THR A 62 -0.68 0.78 -8.84
CA THR A 62 0.70 1.14 -8.46
C THR A 62 1.15 0.30 -7.25
N PHE A 63 2.42 0.40 -6.85
CA PHE A 63 2.95 -0.32 -5.67
C PHE A 63 2.96 0.52 -4.39
N THR A 64 2.83 1.84 -4.47
CA THR A 64 2.84 2.75 -3.30
C THR A 64 1.68 3.73 -3.36
N ASN A 65 1.12 4.11 -2.21
CA ASN A 65 0.05 5.10 -2.17
C ASN A 65 0.57 6.48 -2.63
N LYS A 66 1.81 6.83 -2.30
CA LYS A 66 2.50 8.02 -2.82
C LYS A 66 2.49 8.08 -4.35
N ALA A 67 2.85 7.00 -5.06
CA ALA A 67 2.82 6.98 -6.53
C ALA A 67 1.40 7.16 -7.08
N ALA A 68 0.41 6.50 -6.48
CA ALA A 68 -1.00 6.72 -6.85
C ALA A 68 -1.43 8.19 -6.66
N LYS A 69 -1.07 8.80 -5.52
CA LYS A 69 -1.37 10.21 -5.24
C LYS A 69 -0.70 11.16 -6.24
N GLU A 70 0.58 10.94 -6.52
CA GLU A 70 1.34 11.74 -7.48
C GLU A 70 0.73 11.68 -8.89
N ILE A 71 0.35 10.49 -9.38
CA ILE A 71 -0.32 10.35 -10.69
C ILE A 71 -1.67 11.07 -10.68
N LYS A 72 -2.46 10.92 -9.62
CA LYS A 72 -3.77 11.58 -9.48
C LYS A 72 -3.64 13.11 -9.52
N GLU A 73 -2.73 13.67 -8.72
CA GLU A 73 -2.46 15.11 -8.69
C GLU A 73 -1.96 15.65 -10.04
N ARG A 74 -1.13 14.89 -10.75
CA ARG A 74 -0.68 15.26 -12.10
C ARG A 74 -1.81 15.23 -13.13
N VAL A 75 -2.71 14.24 -13.06
CA VAL A 75 -3.91 14.21 -13.91
C VAL A 75 -4.78 15.44 -13.62
N GLU A 76 -5.00 15.77 -12.34
CA GLU A 76 -5.74 16.97 -11.93
C GLU A 76 -5.13 18.25 -12.48
N LEU A 77 -3.81 18.37 -12.39
CA LEU A 77 -3.08 19.54 -12.89
C LEU A 77 -3.27 19.70 -14.41
N ILE A 78 -3.19 18.60 -15.18
CA ILE A 78 -3.40 18.64 -16.64
C ILE A 78 -4.79 19.17 -16.97
N PHE A 79 -5.84 18.66 -16.32
CA PHE A 79 -7.21 19.10 -16.59
C PHE A 79 -7.48 20.51 -16.06
N ALA A 80 -6.93 20.88 -14.90
CA ALA A 80 -7.08 22.22 -14.33
C ALA A 80 -6.39 23.28 -15.20
N GLN A 81 -5.19 22.99 -15.71
CA GLN A 81 -4.48 23.84 -16.67
C GLN A 81 -5.30 24.09 -17.93
N GLN A 82 -5.90 23.03 -18.49
CA GLN A 82 -6.74 23.15 -19.68
C GLN A 82 -8.02 23.95 -19.39
N GLN A 83 -8.65 23.73 -18.24
CA GLN A 83 -9.85 24.47 -17.86
C GLN A 83 -9.54 25.95 -17.64
N ALA A 84 -8.38 26.27 -17.05
CA ALA A 84 -7.91 27.64 -16.90
C ALA A 84 -7.74 28.34 -18.26
N GLU A 85 -7.12 27.67 -19.23
CA GLU A 85 -6.94 28.21 -20.58
C GLU A 85 -8.28 28.41 -21.30
N ILE A 86 -9.25 27.51 -21.11
CA ILE A 86 -10.59 27.61 -21.72
C ILE A 86 -11.44 28.71 -21.07
N GLU A 87 -11.47 28.78 -19.73
CA GLU A 87 -12.33 29.72 -18.99
C GLU A 87 -11.73 31.14 -18.92
N PHE A 88 -10.41 31.27 -18.82
CA PHE A 88 -9.73 32.55 -18.54
C PHE A 88 -8.74 32.98 -19.63
N GLY A 89 -8.44 32.14 -20.62
CA GLY A 89 -7.45 32.45 -21.66
C GLY A 89 -6.02 32.59 -21.14
N LYS A 90 -5.73 32.08 -19.94
CA LYS A 90 -4.45 32.22 -19.23
C LYS A 90 -4.04 30.88 -18.60
N PRO A 91 -2.73 30.64 -18.37
CA PRO A 91 -2.29 29.44 -17.67
C PRO A 91 -2.76 29.43 -16.22
N LEU A 92 -2.94 28.25 -15.63
CA LEU A 92 -3.41 28.08 -14.24
C LEU A 92 -2.54 28.84 -13.24
N SER A 93 -1.23 28.84 -13.45
CA SER A 93 -0.25 29.54 -12.60
C SER A 93 -0.42 31.07 -12.59
N ALA A 94 -1.08 31.66 -13.59
CA ALA A 94 -1.35 33.09 -13.67
C ALA A 94 -2.68 33.50 -13.02
N LEU A 95 -3.48 32.53 -12.54
CA LEU A 95 -4.75 32.79 -11.84
C LEU A 95 -4.51 33.04 -10.35
N ALA A 96 -5.47 33.69 -9.69
CA ALA A 96 -5.42 33.88 -8.24
C ALA A 96 -5.53 32.53 -7.50
N ALA A 97 -4.98 32.43 -6.29
CA ALA A 97 -4.87 31.16 -5.56
C ALA A 97 -6.24 30.52 -5.27
N ASP A 98 -7.26 31.33 -5.01
CA ASP A 98 -8.65 30.91 -4.81
C ASP A 98 -9.25 30.35 -6.12
N GLU A 99 -8.98 30.97 -7.26
CA GLU A 99 -9.41 30.48 -8.57
C GLU A 99 -8.73 29.15 -8.94
N GLN A 100 -7.43 29.03 -8.65
CA GLN A 100 -6.69 27.78 -8.86
C GLN A 100 -7.28 26.64 -8.04
N THR A 101 -7.54 26.89 -6.75
CA THR A 101 -8.17 25.90 -5.86
C THR A 101 -9.55 25.52 -6.37
N ARG A 102 -10.38 26.50 -6.76
CA ARG A 102 -11.72 26.25 -7.31
C ARG A 102 -11.69 25.35 -8.54
N LEU A 103 -10.77 25.61 -9.48
CA LEU A 103 -10.62 24.79 -10.69
C LEU A 103 -10.16 23.37 -10.36
N LYS A 104 -9.15 23.22 -9.49
CA LYS A 104 -8.70 21.91 -9.02
C LYS A 104 -9.83 21.13 -8.34
N SER A 105 -10.61 21.76 -7.46
CA SER A 105 -11.76 21.13 -6.82
C SER A 105 -12.86 20.71 -7.82
N LYS A 106 -13.08 21.49 -8.88
CA LYS A 106 -14.03 21.15 -9.95
C LYS A 106 -13.56 19.90 -10.72
N VAL A 107 -12.27 19.86 -11.08
CA VAL A 107 -11.64 18.72 -11.77
C VAL A 107 -11.64 17.48 -10.90
N TYR A 108 -11.33 17.63 -9.61
CA TYR A 108 -11.40 16.54 -8.64
C TYR A 108 -12.78 15.88 -8.65
N ARG A 109 -13.85 16.68 -8.52
CA ARG A 109 -15.23 16.18 -8.47
C ARG A 109 -15.68 15.50 -9.77
N SER A 110 -15.23 15.97 -10.93
CA SER A 110 -15.69 15.44 -12.22
C SER A 110 -14.84 14.29 -12.76
N ILE A 111 -13.55 14.21 -12.40
CA ILE A 111 -12.60 13.26 -12.99
C ILE A 111 -11.96 12.40 -11.90
N SER A 112 -11.13 12.99 -11.06
CA SER A 112 -10.24 12.23 -10.17
C SER A 112 -10.98 11.45 -9.10
N LYS A 113 -12.14 11.94 -8.67
CA LYS A 113 -13.06 11.24 -7.76
C LYS A 113 -13.51 9.88 -8.32
N HIS A 114 -13.78 9.84 -9.62
CA HIS A 114 -14.35 8.68 -10.30
C HIS A 114 -13.28 7.67 -10.76
N LEU A 115 -12.00 8.06 -10.77
CA LEU A 115 -10.89 7.22 -11.20
C LEU A 115 -10.59 6.11 -10.18
N TRP A 116 -10.49 4.87 -10.64
CA TRP A 116 -10.05 3.76 -9.79
C TRP A 116 -8.53 3.69 -9.79
N MET A 117 -7.91 4.36 -8.82
CA MET A 117 -6.45 4.43 -8.70
C MET A 117 -6.00 4.10 -7.28
N GLY A 118 -4.96 3.28 -7.14
CA GLY A 118 -4.41 2.92 -5.84
C GLY A 118 -3.37 1.81 -5.94
N THR A 119 -3.03 1.22 -4.80
CA THR A 119 -2.23 0.00 -4.76
C THR A 119 -3.07 -1.24 -5.02
N PHE A 120 -2.45 -2.37 -5.37
CA PHE A 120 -3.14 -3.67 -5.44
C PHE A 120 -3.97 -3.93 -4.17
N HIS A 121 -3.36 -3.75 -3.00
CA HIS A 121 -4.02 -3.99 -1.71
C HIS A 121 -5.22 -3.07 -1.49
N SER A 122 -5.07 -1.76 -1.73
CA SER A 122 -6.16 -0.79 -1.54
C SER A 122 -7.34 -1.06 -2.49
N LEU A 123 -7.04 -1.40 -3.74
CA LEU A 123 -8.06 -1.71 -4.75
C LEU A 123 -8.76 -3.04 -4.46
N CYS A 124 -8.02 -4.08 -4.10
CA CYS A 124 -8.58 -5.37 -3.72
C CYS A 124 -9.41 -5.27 -2.43
N ALA A 125 -8.93 -4.57 -1.41
CA ALA A 125 -9.71 -4.29 -0.21
C ALA A 125 -11.04 -3.62 -0.56
N ARG A 126 -11.02 -2.58 -1.42
CA ARG A 126 -12.23 -1.89 -1.89
C ARG A 126 -13.18 -2.84 -2.63
N ILE A 127 -12.67 -3.71 -3.51
CA ILE A 127 -13.49 -4.72 -4.22
C ILE A 127 -14.14 -5.69 -3.23
N LEU A 128 -13.37 -6.21 -2.26
CA LEU A 128 -13.87 -7.14 -1.25
C LEU A 128 -14.98 -6.54 -0.38
N ARG A 129 -14.91 -5.24 -0.04
CA ARG A 129 -15.98 -4.55 0.70
C ARG A 129 -17.35 -4.64 0.00
N TYR A 130 -17.41 -4.81 -1.32
CA TYR A 130 -18.69 -4.96 -2.03
C TYR A 130 -19.31 -6.35 -1.87
N ASP A 131 -18.51 -7.41 -2.04
CA ASP A 131 -19.03 -8.76 -2.31
C ASP A 131 -18.28 -9.91 -1.61
N ILE A 132 -17.41 -9.64 -0.63
CA ILE A 132 -16.68 -10.71 0.08
C ILE A 132 -17.60 -11.74 0.74
N ASN A 133 -18.81 -11.36 1.14
CA ASN A 133 -19.80 -12.27 1.70
C ASN A 133 -20.29 -13.35 0.71
N LYS A 134 -19.95 -13.22 -0.58
CA LYS A 134 -20.19 -14.22 -1.63
C LYS A 134 -18.99 -15.14 -1.87
N TYR A 135 -17.85 -14.88 -1.22
CA TYR A 135 -16.69 -15.77 -1.22
C TYR A 135 -16.86 -16.84 -0.15
N GLN A 136 -16.47 -18.06 -0.49
CA GLN A 136 -16.29 -19.14 0.45
C GLN A 136 -15.01 -19.89 0.09
N ASP A 137 -14.16 -20.15 1.08
CA ASP A 137 -12.95 -20.91 0.80
C ASP A 137 -13.19 -22.43 0.80
N GLU A 138 -12.14 -23.20 0.51
CA GLU A 138 -12.20 -24.67 0.45
C GLU A 138 -12.66 -25.33 1.76
N SER A 139 -12.49 -24.66 2.90
CA SER A 139 -12.91 -25.15 4.23
C SER A 139 -14.30 -24.64 4.63
N GLY A 140 -14.99 -23.96 3.72
CA GLY A 140 -16.32 -23.44 3.95
C GLY A 140 -16.38 -22.15 4.76
N ARG A 141 -15.23 -21.49 5.03
CA ARG A 141 -15.16 -20.27 5.83
C ARG A 141 -15.75 -19.09 5.07
N LYS A 142 -16.31 -18.13 5.81
CA LYS A 142 -16.98 -16.93 5.28
C LYS A 142 -16.47 -15.68 6.00
N TRP A 143 -16.61 -14.55 5.33
CA TRP A 143 -16.21 -13.24 5.82
C TRP A 143 -17.32 -12.23 5.55
N ASP A 144 -17.39 -11.22 6.40
CA ASP A 144 -18.33 -10.11 6.28
C ASP A 144 -17.64 -8.86 5.72
N LYS A 145 -18.45 -7.94 5.18
CA LYS A 145 -17.97 -6.74 4.50
C LYS A 145 -17.18 -5.80 5.41
N ASN A 146 -17.35 -5.88 6.73
CA ASN A 146 -16.65 -5.07 7.74
C ASN A 146 -15.37 -5.73 8.28
N PHE A 147 -14.78 -6.69 7.54
CA PHE A 147 -13.54 -7.35 7.96
C PHE A 147 -12.42 -6.40 8.40
N SER A 148 -11.62 -6.83 9.38
CA SER A 148 -10.41 -6.11 9.81
C SER A 148 -9.20 -6.48 8.93
N ILE A 149 -8.29 -5.54 8.73
CA ILE A 149 -7.01 -5.80 8.03
C ILE A 149 -5.93 -5.97 9.09
N PHE A 150 -5.36 -7.16 9.19
CA PHE A 150 -4.29 -7.47 10.12
C PHE A 150 -2.95 -7.00 9.56
N ASP A 151 -2.21 -6.28 10.38
CA ASP A 151 -0.89 -5.79 10.02
C ASP A 151 0.18 -6.89 10.19
N GLU A 152 1.43 -6.49 9.94
CA GLU A 152 2.53 -7.44 10.02
C GLU A 152 2.74 -8.01 11.45
N ASP A 153 2.49 -7.22 12.49
CA ASP A 153 2.65 -7.64 13.88
C ASP A 153 1.50 -8.54 14.33
N ASP A 154 0.27 -8.21 13.94
CA ASP A 154 -0.95 -8.94 14.26
C ASP A 154 -0.86 -10.37 13.70
N ALA A 155 -0.53 -10.49 12.41
CA ALA A 155 -0.29 -11.78 11.75
C ALA A 155 0.84 -12.57 12.44
N GLN A 156 1.96 -11.92 12.78
CA GLN A 156 3.09 -12.58 13.43
C GLN A 156 2.73 -13.09 14.84
N LYS A 157 1.94 -12.34 15.61
CA LYS A 157 1.46 -12.75 16.94
C LYS A 157 0.52 -13.94 16.82
N LEU A 158 -0.36 -13.94 15.82
CA LEU A 158 -1.31 -15.02 15.60
C LEU A 158 -0.60 -16.33 15.21
N VAL A 159 0.33 -16.27 14.24
CA VAL A 159 1.15 -17.44 13.87
C VAL A 159 1.97 -17.93 15.06
N LYS A 160 2.56 -17.02 15.84
CA LYS A 160 3.30 -17.40 17.06
C LYS A 160 2.41 -18.09 18.08
N HIS A 161 1.18 -17.62 18.28
CA HIS A 161 0.21 -18.27 19.15
C HIS A 161 -0.12 -19.68 18.66
N ILE A 162 -0.42 -19.84 17.37
CA ILE A 162 -0.76 -21.15 16.78
C ILE A 162 0.39 -22.15 16.98
N VAL A 163 1.61 -21.74 16.62
CA VAL A 163 2.79 -22.61 16.69
C VAL A 163 3.09 -23.02 18.14
N LEU A 164 3.10 -22.06 19.08
CA LEU A 164 3.58 -22.30 20.44
C LEU A 164 2.50 -22.75 21.43
N LYS A 165 1.24 -22.38 21.20
CA LYS A 165 0.14 -22.63 22.15
C LYS A 165 -0.86 -23.64 21.62
N ASP A 166 -1.33 -23.47 20.39
CA ASP A 166 -2.40 -24.33 19.86
C ASP A 166 -1.86 -25.68 19.40
N MET A 167 -0.74 -25.69 18.68
CA MET A 167 -0.12 -26.91 18.13
C MET A 167 1.07 -27.41 18.95
N ASN A 168 1.58 -26.61 19.89
CA ASN A 168 2.70 -26.95 20.78
C ASN A 168 3.93 -27.52 20.02
N LEU A 169 4.31 -26.84 18.93
CA LEU A 169 5.42 -27.22 18.07
C LEU A 169 6.76 -26.74 18.67
N ASP A 170 7.85 -27.44 18.31
CA ASP A 170 9.22 -27.08 18.67
C ASP A 170 9.65 -25.78 17.97
N ASP A 171 9.89 -24.72 18.73
CA ASP A 171 10.18 -23.37 18.24
C ASP A 171 11.54 -23.22 17.55
N LYS A 172 12.46 -24.17 17.75
CA LYS A 172 13.74 -24.20 17.05
C LYS A 172 13.61 -24.80 15.66
N LYS A 173 12.73 -25.79 15.50
CA LYS A 173 12.44 -26.43 14.20
C LYS A 173 11.44 -25.61 13.39
N PHE A 174 10.44 -25.09 14.07
CA PHE A 174 9.28 -24.41 13.49
C PHE A 174 9.24 -22.96 13.99
N GLU A 175 10.24 -22.19 13.60
CA GLU A 175 10.33 -20.78 13.99
C GLU A 175 9.13 -19.99 13.43
N PRO A 176 8.32 -19.32 14.27
CA PRO A 176 7.10 -18.64 13.83
C PRO A 176 7.30 -17.62 12.72
N LYS A 177 8.45 -16.93 12.69
CA LYS A 177 8.80 -15.97 11.62
C LYS A 177 8.99 -16.67 10.28
N LYS A 178 9.68 -17.81 10.27
CA LYS A 178 9.90 -18.61 9.06
C LYS A 178 8.62 -19.23 8.54
N ILE A 179 7.79 -19.77 9.44
CA ILE A 179 6.48 -20.31 9.04
C ILE A 179 5.61 -19.21 8.42
N ARG A 180 5.53 -18.04 9.07
CA ARG A 180 4.80 -16.90 8.53
C ARG A 180 5.31 -16.51 7.14
N TYR A 181 6.62 -16.45 6.94
CA TYR A 181 7.21 -16.19 5.63
C TYR A 181 6.81 -17.26 4.59
N SER A 182 6.81 -18.55 4.96
CA SER A 182 6.34 -19.62 4.08
C SER A 182 4.86 -19.48 3.71
N ILE A 183 4.00 -19.08 4.66
CA ILE A 183 2.57 -18.79 4.42
C ILE A 183 2.40 -17.62 3.46
N SER A 184 3.11 -16.52 3.68
CA SER A 184 3.07 -15.34 2.80
C SER A 184 3.50 -15.69 1.38
N ASN A 185 4.58 -16.45 1.22
CA ASN A 185 5.02 -16.92 -0.09
C ASN A 185 3.98 -17.81 -0.77
N ALA A 186 3.34 -18.71 -0.02
CA ALA A 186 2.26 -19.55 -0.54
C ALA A 186 1.11 -18.69 -1.09
N LYS A 187 0.67 -17.68 -0.33
CA LYS A 187 -0.39 -16.76 -0.76
C LYS A 187 -0.02 -15.95 -2.00
N ASN A 188 1.24 -15.51 -2.10
CA ASN A 188 1.76 -14.76 -3.26
C ASN A 188 1.96 -15.61 -4.53
N LEU A 189 2.03 -16.94 -4.38
CA LEU A 189 1.94 -17.91 -5.48
C LEU A 189 0.49 -18.31 -5.82
N GLY A 190 -0.48 -17.90 -5.01
CA GLY A 190 -1.89 -18.22 -5.16
C GLY A 190 -2.32 -19.53 -4.51
N PHE A 191 -1.47 -20.11 -3.63
CA PHE A 191 -1.73 -21.40 -3.02
C PHE A 191 -2.68 -21.30 -1.81
N SER A 192 -3.71 -22.15 -1.82
CA SER A 192 -4.46 -22.54 -0.63
C SER A 192 -3.63 -23.45 0.28
N PRO A 193 -4.01 -23.66 1.56
CA PRO A 193 -3.32 -24.63 2.43
C PRO A 193 -3.20 -26.01 1.78
N GLN A 194 -4.28 -26.48 1.14
CA GLN A 194 -4.34 -27.77 0.46
C GLN A 194 -3.41 -27.83 -0.74
N GLN A 195 -3.35 -26.78 -1.56
CA GLN A 195 -2.42 -26.69 -2.68
C GLN A 195 -0.97 -26.65 -2.20
N TYR A 196 -0.68 -25.87 -1.15
CA TYR A 196 0.65 -25.81 -0.55
C TYR A 196 1.14 -27.18 -0.08
N ALA A 197 0.27 -27.97 0.57
CA ALA A 197 0.60 -29.34 1.00
C ALA A 197 0.88 -30.30 -0.17
N ARG A 198 0.24 -30.10 -1.33
CA ARG A 198 0.48 -30.92 -2.54
C ARG A 198 1.83 -30.60 -3.16
N GLU A 199 2.17 -29.32 -3.25
CA GLU A 199 3.45 -28.85 -3.82
C GLU A 199 4.63 -29.07 -2.86
N ASN A 200 4.37 -29.16 -1.55
CA ASN A 200 5.39 -29.37 -0.50
C ASN A 200 5.04 -30.61 0.35
N PRO A 201 5.22 -31.83 -0.18
CA PRO A 201 4.76 -33.06 0.45
C PRO A 201 5.63 -33.55 1.61
N ASP A 202 6.77 -32.90 1.86
CA ASP A 202 7.70 -33.22 2.94
C ASP A 202 7.13 -32.89 4.33
N TYR A 203 7.78 -33.39 5.38
CA TYR A 203 7.27 -33.22 6.75
C TYR A 203 7.15 -31.75 7.15
N TYR A 204 8.12 -30.91 6.77
CA TYR A 204 8.06 -29.48 7.09
C TYR A 204 6.92 -28.80 6.33
N GLY A 205 6.77 -29.10 5.04
CA GLY A 205 5.67 -28.60 4.20
C GLY A 205 4.27 -28.94 4.75
N ARG A 206 4.07 -30.18 5.24
CA ARG A 206 2.80 -30.58 5.87
C ARG A 206 2.50 -29.80 7.14
N VAL A 207 3.49 -29.63 8.02
CA VAL A 207 3.30 -28.84 9.25
C VAL A 207 2.99 -27.38 8.93
N VAL A 208 3.68 -26.79 7.95
CA VAL A 208 3.37 -25.43 7.48
C VAL A 208 1.94 -25.35 6.94
N SER A 209 1.47 -26.33 6.18
CA SER A 209 0.08 -26.40 5.72
C SER A 209 -0.93 -26.48 6.86
N GLU A 210 -0.65 -27.25 7.91
CA GLU A 210 -1.53 -27.36 9.08
C GLU A 210 -1.60 -26.03 9.84
N VAL A 211 -0.44 -25.39 10.07
CA VAL A 211 -0.36 -24.05 10.67
C VAL A 211 -1.09 -23.03 9.80
N TYR A 212 -0.90 -23.08 8.48
CA TYR A 212 -1.57 -22.19 7.52
C TYR A 212 -3.09 -22.35 7.57
N SER A 213 -3.59 -23.59 7.58
CA SER A 213 -5.02 -23.86 7.68
C SER A 213 -5.60 -23.31 8.99
N SER A 214 -4.92 -23.56 10.12
CA SER A 214 -5.30 -23.01 11.44
C SER A 214 -5.29 -21.48 11.44
N TYR A 215 -4.27 -20.87 10.84
CA TYR A 215 -4.13 -19.42 10.72
C TYR A 215 -5.30 -18.81 9.93
N GLN A 216 -5.67 -19.38 8.78
CA GLN A 216 -6.84 -18.91 8.03
C GLN A 216 -8.15 -19.10 8.83
N SER A 217 -8.26 -20.14 9.67
CA SER A 217 -9.44 -20.33 10.53
C SER A 217 -9.53 -19.26 11.60
N GLN A 218 -8.40 -18.88 12.19
CA GLN A 218 -8.36 -17.80 13.18
C GLN A 218 -8.63 -16.43 12.53
N LEU A 219 -8.10 -16.16 11.33
CA LEU A 219 -8.46 -14.97 10.56
C LEU A 219 -9.96 -14.89 10.27
N ALA A 220 -10.56 -15.99 9.77
CA ALA A 220 -12.00 -16.05 9.51
C ALA A 220 -12.85 -15.85 10.79
N ALA A 221 -12.47 -16.49 11.91
CA ALA A 221 -13.15 -16.32 13.19
C ALA A 221 -13.09 -14.86 13.71
N ASN A 222 -12.05 -14.11 13.35
CA ASN A 222 -11.92 -12.69 13.67
C ASN A 222 -12.58 -11.79 12.63
N ASN A 223 -13.21 -12.35 11.58
CA ASN A 223 -13.63 -11.62 10.39
C ASN A 223 -12.49 -10.72 9.89
N ALA A 224 -11.31 -11.30 9.67
CA ALA A 224 -10.10 -10.57 9.35
C ALA A 224 -9.41 -11.15 8.10
N LEU A 225 -8.64 -10.29 7.44
CA LEU A 225 -7.73 -10.64 6.34
C LEU A 225 -6.37 -10.01 6.62
N ASP A 226 -5.28 -10.69 6.26
CA ASP A 226 -3.97 -10.05 6.17
C ASP A 226 -3.73 -9.45 4.77
N PHE A 227 -2.59 -8.77 4.59
CA PHE A 227 -2.25 -8.13 3.32
C PHE A 227 -2.29 -9.09 2.13
N ASP A 228 -1.69 -10.27 2.25
CA ASP A 228 -1.64 -11.25 1.17
C ASP A 228 -3.04 -11.80 0.83
N ASP A 229 -3.91 -11.97 1.84
CA ASP A 229 -5.30 -12.38 1.63
C ASP A 229 -6.12 -11.33 0.87
N LEU A 230 -5.86 -10.02 1.01
CA LEU A 230 -6.59 -9.00 0.25
C LEU A 230 -6.55 -9.31 -1.25
N ILE A 231 -5.38 -9.70 -1.77
CA ILE A 231 -5.22 -10.00 -3.19
C ILE A 231 -5.70 -11.41 -3.49
N ARG A 232 -5.25 -12.41 -2.71
CA ARG A 232 -5.58 -13.82 -2.95
C ARG A 232 -7.08 -14.09 -2.89
N VAL A 233 -7.77 -13.60 -1.85
CA VAL A 233 -9.22 -13.76 -1.69
C VAL A 233 -9.97 -13.01 -2.80
N THR A 234 -9.48 -11.87 -3.28
CA THR A 234 -10.08 -11.19 -4.43
C THR A 234 -9.98 -12.05 -5.69
N VAL A 235 -8.82 -12.66 -5.95
CA VAL A 235 -8.62 -13.57 -7.08
C VAL A 235 -9.54 -14.78 -6.97
N ASP A 236 -9.65 -15.38 -5.78
CA ASP A 236 -10.54 -16.52 -5.56
C ASP A 236 -12.01 -16.13 -5.75
N LEU A 237 -12.47 -15.00 -5.18
CA LEU A 237 -13.84 -14.49 -5.32
C LEU A 237 -14.21 -14.32 -6.80
N LEU A 238 -13.33 -13.67 -7.58
CA LEU A 238 -13.53 -13.46 -9.00
C LEU A 238 -13.54 -14.78 -9.77
N SER A 239 -12.72 -15.75 -9.38
CA SER A 239 -12.65 -17.06 -10.03
C SER A 239 -13.85 -17.96 -9.71
N GLN A 240 -14.42 -17.84 -8.50
CA GLN A 240 -15.58 -18.61 -8.05
C GLN A 240 -16.91 -18.05 -8.56
N ASN A 241 -16.97 -16.74 -8.87
CA ASN A 241 -18.22 -16.07 -9.22
C ASN A 241 -18.10 -15.29 -10.54
N GLU A 242 -18.53 -15.95 -11.62
CA GLU A 242 -18.51 -15.40 -12.98
C GLU A 242 -19.30 -14.08 -13.12
N GLN A 243 -20.37 -13.89 -12.35
CA GLN A 243 -21.17 -12.65 -12.42
C GLN A 243 -20.42 -11.46 -11.83
N ILE A 244 -19.72 -11.65 -10.72
CA ILE A 244 -18.89 -10.62 -10.09
C ILE A 244 -17.70 -10.29 -11.01
N LEU A 245 -17.05 -11.32 -11.57
CA LEU A 245 -15.98 -11.13 -12.53
C LEU A 245 -16.46 -10.36 -13.77
N ALA A 246 -17.60 -10.75 -14.35
CA ALA A 246 -18.18 -10.08 -15.52
C ALA A 246 -18.49 -8.61 -15.22
N TYR A 247 -19.02 -8.29 -14.02
CA TYR A 247 -19.27 -6.92 -13.59
C TYR A 247 -17.97 -6.09 -13.58
N TRP A 248 -16.92 -6.57 -12.91
CA TRP A 248 -15.65 -5.83 -12.81
C TRP A 248 -14.90 -5.77 -14.14
N HIS A 249 -14.95 -6.84 -14.94
CA HIS A 249 -14.43 -6.86 -16.30
C HIS A 249 -15.12 -5.80 -17.17
N GLN A 250 -16.46 -5.73 -17.16
CA GLN A 250 -17.23 -4.75 -17.91
C GLN A 250 -16.97 -3.32 -17.43
N LYS A 251 -16.80 -3.13 -16.12
CA LYS A 251 -16.46 -1.83 -15.54
C LYS A 251 -15.07 -1.38 -15.98
N PHE A 252 -14.04 -2.18 -15.74
CA PHE A 252 -12.66 -1.80 -16.01
C PHE A 252 -12.26 -2.08 -17.46
N CYS A 253 -12.60 -1.16 -18.36
CA CYS A 253 -12.22 -1.23 -19.77
C CYS A 253 -10.74 -0.94 -20.01
N HIS A 254 -10.14 -0.01 -19.27
CA HIS A 254 -8.74 0.35 -19.44
C HIS A 254 -7.98 0.11 -18.14
N ILE A 255 -7.07 -0.86 -18.16
CA ILE A 255 -6.26 -1.26 -17.01
C ILE A 255 -4.83 -0.79 -17.25
N LEU A 256 -4.31 0.04 -16.33
CA LEU A 256 -2.96 0.55 -16.33
C LEU A 256 -2.22 0.00 -15.11
N VAL A 257 -0.98 -0.44 -15.30
CA VAL A 257 -0.17 -1.00 -14.20
C VAL A 257 1.22 -0.38 -14.25
N ASP A 258 1.62 0.25 -13.15
CA ASP A 258 2.98 0.77 -12.94
C ASP A 258 3.87 -0.27 -12.26
N GLU A 259 5.18 -0.13 -12.43
CA GLU A 259 6.21 -1.02 -11.87
C GLU A 259 5.90 -2.51 -12.07
N TYR A 260 5.48 -2.89 -13.29
CA TYR A 260 4.98 -4.22 -13.60
C TYR A 260 5.99 -5.35 -13.31
N GLN A 261 7.29 -5.05 -13.31
CA GLN A 261 8.35 -6.01 -12.96
C GLN A 261 8.29 -6.52 -11.51
N ASP A 262 7.62 -5.78 -10.62
CA ASP A 262 7.53 -6.12 -9.20
C ASP A 262 6.27 -6.93 -8.88
N THR A 263 5.52 -7.32 -9.91
CA THR A 263 4.29 -8.11 -9.82
C THR A 263 4.62 -9.54 -9.41
N ASN A 264 3.85 -10.09 -8.46
CA ASN A 264 3.86 -11.53 -8.14
C ASN A 264 2.76 -12.30 -8.89
N ARG A 265 2.76 -13.64 -8.78
CA ARG A 265 1.84 -14.48 -9.54
C ARG A 265 0.35 -14.22 -9.19
N THR A 266 0.03 -13.99 -7.92
CA THR A 266 -1.34 -13.67 -7.49
C THR A 266 -1.82 -12.31 -8.02
N GLN A 267 -0.96 -11.29 -7.99
CA GLN A 267 -1.24 -9.97 -8.57
C GLN A 267 -1.44 -10.03 -10.09
N TYR A 268 -0.61 -10.81 -10.78
CA TYR A 268 -0.80 -11.08 -12.21
C TYR A 268 -2.14 -11.76 -12.46
N ASN A 269 -2.52 -12.76 -11.66
CA ASN A 269 -3.81 -13.45 -11.81
C ASN A 269 -4.99 -12.49 -11.62
N PHE A 270 -4.90 -11.55 -10.67
CA PHE A 270 -5.90 -10.50 -10.50
C PHE A 270 -6.07 -9.65 -11.78
N ILE A 271 -4.96 -9.16 -12.34
CA ILE A 271 -4.99 -8.39 -13.59
C ILE A 271 -5.53 -9.24 -14.75
N ARG A 272 -5.04 -10.47 -14.88
CA ARG A 272 -5.45 -11.41 -15.93
C ARG A 272 -6.95 -11.61 -15.91
N LEU A 273 -7.53 -11.95 -14.77
CA LEU A 273 -8.99 -12.17 -14.65
C LEU A 273 -9.77 -10.93 -15.11
N LEU A 274 -9.41 -9.74 -14.62
CA LEU A 274 -10.11 -8.51 -14.99
C LEU A 274 -9.98 -8.17 -16.48
N VAL A 275 -8.83 -8.45 -17.09
CA VAL A 275 -8.61 -8.22 -18.53
C VAL A 275 -9.33 -9.25 -19.38
N THR A 276 -9.32 -10.52 -18.97
CA THR A 276 -9.74 -11.65 -19.82
C THR A 276 -11.12 -12.20 -19.53
N ASN A 277 -11.77 -11.73 -18.47
CA ASN A 277 -13.01 -12.31 -17.97
C ASN A 277 -12.90 -13.83 -17.71
N GLY A 278 -11.73 -14.28 -17.26
CA GLY A 278 -11.44 -15.69 -16.99
C GLY A 278 -10.92 -16.49 -18.19
N GLU A 279 -11.01 -15.96 -19.40
CA GLU A 279 -10.51 -16.63 -20.60
C GLU A 279 -8.97 -16.68 -20.65
N ASN A 280 -8.44 -17.48 -21.58
CA ASN A 280 -7.02 -17.53 -21.86
C ASN A 280 -6.59 -16.21 -22.53
N PRO A 281 -5.58 -15.48 -22.01
CA PRO A 281 -5.08 -14.24 -22.62
C PRO A 281 -4.81 -14.35 -24.13
N ARG A 282 -4.28 -15.51 -24.56
CA ARG A 282 -3.88 -15.77 -25.95
C ARG A 282 -5.04 -15.93 -26.91
N THR A 283 -6.26 -16.12 -26.41
CA THR A 283 -7.47 -16.26 -27.23
C THR A 283 -8.18 -14.93 -27.45
N ILE A 284 -7.80 -13.87 -26.72
CA ILE A 284 -8.43 -12.55 -26.85
C ILE A 284 -8.01 -11.90 -28.16
N LYS A 285 -8.96 -11.81 -29.08
CA LYS A 285 -8.77 -11.11 -30.37
C LYS A 285 -9.47 -9.77 -30.43
N ASN A 286 -10.54 -9.59 -29.64
CA ASN A 286 -11.33 -8.37 -29.65
C ASN A 286 -10.99 -7.48 -28.45
N TRP A 287 -10.27 -6.39 -28.73
CA TRP A 287 -9.91 -5.36 -27.76
C TRP A 287 -10.76 -4.08 -27.90
N GLN A 288 -11.95 -4.17 -28.50
CA GLN A 288 -12.80 -3.01 -28.74
C GLN A 288 -13.08 -2.25 -27.44
N ASN A 289 -12.67 -0.97 -27.41
CA ASN A 289 -12.76 -0.08 -26.25
C ASN A 289 -12.14 -0.66 -24.97
N ARG A 290 -11.12 -1.51 -25.09
CA ARG A 290 -10.41 -2.13 -23.95
C ARG A 290 -8.91 -2.06 -24.15
N SER A 291 -8.16 -1.85 -23.08
CA SER A 291 -6.69 -1.96 -23.14
C SER A 291 -6.09 -2.44 -21.83
N ILE A 292 -4.99 -3.17 -21.92
CA ILE A 292 -4.02 -3.33 -20.83
C ILE A 292 -2.75 -2.55 -21.19
N PHE A 293 -2.35 -1.63 -20.33
CA PHE A 293 -1.18 -0.77 -20.51
C PHE A 293 -0.26 -0.95 -19.31
N VAL A 294 0.83 -1.67 -19.48
CA VAL A 294 1.78 -1.93 -18.41
C VAL A 294 3.06 -1.14 -18.63
N VAL A 295 3.61 -0.59 -17.56
CA VAL A 295 4.88 0.11 -17.55
C VAL A 295 5.80 -0.62 -16.59
N GLY A 296 7.02 -0.88 -17.01
CA GLY A 296 7.97 -1.55 -16.14
C GLY A 296 9.36 -1.67 -16.72
N ASP A 297 10.24 -2.21 -15.89
CA ASP A 297 11.64 -2.44 -16.22
C ASP A 297 12.21 -3.63 -15.44
N VAL A 298 12.60 -4.69 -16.15
CA VAL A 298 13.28 -5.86 -15.58
C VAL A 298 14.57 -5.48 -14.83
N ASP A 299 15.33 -4.50 -15.33
CA ASP A 299 16.58 -4.02 -14.72
C ASP A 299 16.32 -3.33 -13.35
N GLN A 300 15.06 -3.02 -13.01
CA GLN A 300 14.65 -2.41 -11.74
C GLN A 300 13.90 -3.38 -10.81
N SER A 301 13.79 -4.67 -11.15
CA SER A 301 13.11 -5.65 -10.28
C SER A 301 13.98 -5.99 -9.06
N ILE A 302 13.60 -5.45 -7.89
CA ILE A 302 14.35 -5.61 -6.63
C ILE A 302 13.57 -6.37 -5.54
N TYR A 303 12.30 -6.73 -5.79
CA TYR A 303 11.41 -7.34 -4.81
C TYR A 303 11.27 -8.87 -4.91
N SER A 304 12.21 -9.57 -5.54
CA SER A 304 12.16 -11.04 -5.70
C SER A 304 12.07 -11.80 -4.36
N PHE A 305 12.65 -11.26 -3.28
CA PHE A 305 12.52 -11.80 -1.93
C PHE A 305 11.09 -11.74 -1.35
N ARG A 306 10.19 -10.96 -1.97
CA ARG A 306 8.74 -10.90 -1.73
C ARG A 306 7.93 -11.58 -2.85
N MET A 307 8.54 -12.52 -3.57
CA MET A 307 7.91 -13.29 -4.65
C MET A 307 7.52 -12.46 -5.89
N ALA A 308 8.10 -11.27 -6.09
CA ALA A 308 8.02 -10.60 -7.38
C ALA A 308 8.70 -11.46 -8.46
N ASP A 309 8.04 -11.61 -9.61
CA ASP A 309 8.49 -12.45 -10.72
C ASP A 309 8.64 -11.61 -11.98
N TYR A 310 9.84 -11.08 -12.23
CA TYR A 310 10.14 -10.26 -13.41
C TYR A 310 9.84 -10.97 -14.73
N LYS A 311 9.77 -12.32 -14.72
CA LYS A 311 9.40 -13.10 -15.91
C LYS A 311 7.99 -12.78 -16.37
N ILE A 312 7.10 -12.35 -15.49
CA ILE A 312 5.76 -11.88 -15.84
C ILE A 312 5.82 -10.72 -16.84
N LEU A 313 6.79 -9.82 -16.69
CA LEU A 313 7.01 -8.73 -17.65
C LEU A 313 7.55 -9.27 -18.97
N LEU A 314 8.53 -10.17 -18.93
CA LEU A 314 9.11 -10.81 -20.13
C LEU A 314 8.07 -11.63 -20.92
N GLU A 315 7.15 -12.29 -20.22
CA GLU A 315 6.08 -13.13 -20.77
C GLU A 315 4.89 -12.29 -21.29
N PHE A 316 4.85 -10.98 -21.06
CA PHE A 316 3.74 -10.12 -21.48
C PHE A 316 3.44 -10.21 -22.98
N GLN A 317 4.48 -10.25 -23.83
CA GLN A 317 4.29 -10.41 -25.27
C GLN A 317 3.68 -11.76 -25.64
N GLN A 318 3.92 -12.80 -24.84
CA GLN A 318 3.41 -14.15 -25.06
C GLN A 318 1.97 -14.30 -24.59
N ASP A 319 1.60 -13.58 -23.52
CA ASP A 319 0.27 -13.64 -22.94
C ASP A 319 -0.71 -12.69 -23.63
N PHE A 320 -0.31 -11.43 -23.80
CA PHE A 320 -1.20 -10.38 -24.33
C PHE A 320 -0.73 -9.83 -25.67
N GLY A 321 0.58 -9.73 -25.93
CA GLY A 321 1.13 -9.06 -27.11
C GLY A 321 0.97 -9.78 -28.45
N ASP A 322 1.59 -9.19 -29.48
CA ASP A 322 1.56 -9.68 -30.86
C ASP A 322 2.53 -10.86 -31.13
N ARG A 323 3.43 -11.15 -30.17
CA ARG A 323 4.45 -12.21 -30.23
C ARG A 323 5.47 -12.03 -31.35
N LEU A 324 5.61 -10.81 -31.86
CA LEU A 324 6.65 -10.47 -32.81
C LEU A 324 7.99 -10.26 -32.07
N PRO A 325 9.13 -10.38 -32.76
CA PRO A 325 10.41 -9.96 -32.23
C PRO A 325 10.40 -8.49 -31.76
N ASP A 326 11.28 -8.14 -30.83
CA ASP A 326 11.39 -6.81 -30.22
C ASP A 326 11.44 -5.64 -31.21
N ASP A 327 12.06 -5.83 -32.37
CA ASP A 327 12.23 -4.77 -33.38
C ASP A 327 10.98 -4.59 -34.26
N ASP A 328 10.08 -5.58 -34.30
CA ASP A 328 8.90 -5.61 -35.17
C ASP A 328 7.58 -5.44 -34.41
N THR A 329 7.60 -5.61 -33.08
CA THR A 329 6.39 -5.57 -32.25
C THR A 329 5.74 -4.19 -32.23
N ARG A 330 4.42 -4.18 -32.26
CA ARG A 330 3.58 -2.99 -32.13
C ARG A 330 2.94 -2.86 -30.76
N THR A 331 3.08 -3.90 -29.94
CA THR A 331 2.56 -4.01 -28.57
C THR A 331 3.65 -3.79 -27.52
N MET A 332 4.83 -3.31 -27.92
CA MET A 332 5.90 -2.88 -27.04
C MET A 332 6.51 -1.55 -27.50
N ILE A 333 6.82 -0.66 -26.56
CA ILE A 333 7.55 0.58 -26.81
C ILE A 333 8.67 0.73 -25.77
N LYS A 334 9.89 1.03 -26.23
CA LYS A 334 11.05 1.28 -25.36
C LYS A 334 11.22 2.79 -25.14
N LEU A 335 11.28 3.23 -23.89
CA LEU A 335 11.60 4.61 -23.51
C LEU A 335 13.07 4.70 -23.09
N GLU A 336 13.92 5.11 -24.04
CA GLU A 336 15.38 5.13 -23.87
C GLU A 336 15.95 6.48 -23.41
N GLU A 337 15.25 7.59 -23.66
CA GLU A 337 15.73 8.91 -23.26
C GLU A 337 15.57 9.14 -21.75
N ASN A 338 16.67 9.44 -21.05
CA ASN A 338 16.70 9.76 -19.63
C ASN A 338 16.72 11.27 -19.41
N TYR A 339 15.77 11.76 -18.60
CA TYR A 339 15.58 13.17 -18.28
C TYR A 339 16.04 13.54 -16.86
N ARG A 340 16.46 12.55 -16.06
CA ARG A 340 16.77 12.72 -14.64
C ARG A 340 18.27 12.95 -14.42
N SER A 341 19.08 12.00 -14.87
CA SER A 341 20.50 11.90 -14.59
C SER A 341 21.34 12.59 -15.67
N ARG A 342 22.54 13.03 -15.30
CA ARG A 342 23.56 13.49 -16.26
C ARG A 342 24.28 12.31 -16.90
N GLU A 343 24.96 12.59 -18.00
CA GLU A 343 25.65 11.59 -18.82
C GLU A 343 26.57 10.65 -18.03
N ASN A 344 27.47 11.18 -17.19
CA ASN A 344 28.45 10.37 -16.45
C ASN A 344 27.79 9.31 -15.54
N ILE A 345 26.70 9.68 -14.86
CA ILE A 345 25.93 8.76 -13.99
C ILE A 345 25.29 7.66 -14.85
N LEU A 346 24.73 8.04 -16.00
CA LEU A 346 24.01 7.12 -16.86
C LEU A 346 24.96 6.14 -17.56
N GLN A 347 26.16 6.58 -17.96
CA GLN A 347 27.19 5.72 -18.52
C GLN A 347 27.60 4.62 -17.53
N VAL A 348 27.82 4.96 -16.25
CA VAL A 348 28.13 3.97 -15.22
C VAL A 348 26.97 3.00 -14.98
N ALA A 349 25.73 3.50 -14.93
CA ALA A 349 24.54 2.65 -14.80
C ALA A 349 24.40 1.67 -15.98
N ASN A 350 24.55 2.15 -17.22
CA ASN A 350 24.50 1.32 -18.42
C ASN A 350 25.62 0.27 -18.44
N HIS A 351 26.84 0.62 -18.03
CA HIS A 351 27.95 -0.32 -17.99
C HIS A 351 27.76 -1.41 -16.94
N LEU A 352 27.24 -1.04 -15.75
CA LEU A 352 26.96 -1.98 -14.68
C LEU A 352 25.87 -2.99 -15.08
N ILE A 353 24.77 -2.51 -15.68
CA ILE A 353 23.61 -3.37 -16.00
C ILE A 353 23.86 -4.32 -17.17
N GLN A 354 24.81 -4.01 -18.05
CA GLN A 354 25.19 -4.88 -19.18
C GLN A 354 25.74 -6.24 -18.75
N GLN A 355 26.17 -6.39 -17.48
CA GLN A 355 26.64 -7.67 -16.95
C GLN A 355 25.50 -8.68 -16.70
N ASN A 356 24.23 -8.23 -16.70
CA ASN A 356 23.07 -9.10 -16.49
C ASN A 356 22.65 -9.81 -17.78
N THR A 357 22.31 -11.10 -17.68
CA THR A 357 22.00 -11.95 -18.84
C THR A 357 20.51 -12.02 -19.20
N GLU A 358 19.60 -11.87 -18.23
CA GLU A 358 18.15 -11.96 -18.44
C GLU A 358 17.50 -10.57 -18.43
N ARG A 359 17.50 -9.90 -19.59
CA ARG A 359 16.99 -8.53 -19.74
C ARG A 359 16.38 -8.28 -21.11
N ILE A 360 15.56 -7.23 -21.19
CA ILE A 360 15.14 -6.66 -22.47
C ILE A 360 16.23 -5.67 -22.88
N ASP A 361 16.79 -5.87 -24.08
CA ASP A 361 17.85 -4.97 -24.55
C ASP A 361 17.33 -3.55 -24.74
N LYS A 362 18.05 -2.62 -24.13
CA LYS A 362 17.81 -1.18 -24.20
C LYS A 362 19.05 -0.45 -23.71
N ILE A 363 19.22 0.77 -24.23
CA ILE A 363 20.31 1.66 -23.81
C ILE A 363 19.71 2.98 -23.37
N LEU A 364 19.96 3.39 -22.12
CA LEU A 364 19.51 4.69 -21.66
C LEU A 364 20.39 5.80 -22.22
N ARG A 365 19.79 6.77 -22.90
CA ARG A 365 20.46 7.89 -23.55
C ARG A 365 20.25 9.17 -22.74
N PRO A 366 21.31 9.89 -22.36
CA PRO A 366 21.16 11.09 -21.55
C PRO A 366 20.62 12.25 -22.39
N THR A 367 19.66 13.01 -21.85
CA THR A 367 19.22 14.29 -22.42
C THR A 367 19.94 15.49 -21.81
N ARG A 368 20.66 15.27 -20.69
CA ARG A 368 21.49 16.24 -19.99
C ARG A 368 22.95 15.91 -20.26
N GLY A 369 23.76 16.91 -20.61
CA GLY A 369 25.19 16.72 -20.89
C GLY A 369 26.01 16.28 -19.67
N GLU A 370 27.32 16.27 -19.83
CA GLU A 370 28.28 15.82 -18.81
C GLU A 370 28.06 16.47 -17.44
N GLY A 371 28.28 15.66 -16.41
CA GLY A 371 28.15 16.05 -15.01
C GLY A 371 29.48 16.10 -14.29
N LEU A 372 29.42 16.27 -12.97
CA LEU A 372 30.58 16.05 -12.12
C LEU A 372 31.00 14.57 -12.20
N PRO A 373 32.30 14.27 -12.05
CA PRO A 373 32.78 12.90 -11.98
C PRO A 373 32.19 12.18 -10.76
N ILE A 374 31.96 10.87 -10.89
CA ILE A 374 31.54 10.05 -9.75
C ILE A 374 32.74 9.86 -8.83
N TYR A 375 32.57 10.22 -7.56
CA TYR A 375 33.60 10.09 -6.55
C TYR A 375 33.43 8.78 -5.77
N CYS A 376 34.54 8.09 -5.51
CA CYS A 376 34.59 6.90 -4.67
C CYS A 376 35.57 7.15 -3.52
N TYR A 377 35.07 7.08 -2.29
CA TYR A 377 35.85 7.23 -1.08
C TYR A 377 35.95 5.89 -0.35
N LYS A 378 37.14 5.56 0.13
CA LYS A 378 37.36 4.42 1.02
C LYS A 378 37.67 4.95 2.41
N ALA A 379 36.71 4.79 3.32
CA ALA A 379 36.87 5.12 4.72
C ALA A 379 37.60 4.01 5.50
N ASP A 380 38.17 4.36 6.65
CA ASP A 380 38.78 3.38 7.57
C ASP A 380 37.74 2.61 8.40
N ASP A 381 36.64 3.26 8.78
CA ASP A 381 35.51 2.70 9.52
C ASP A 381 34.18 3.41 9.21
N GLU A 382 33.07 2.94 9.78
CA GLU A 382 31.74 3.55 9.54
C GLU A 382 31.59 4.98 10.06
N VAL A 383 32.39 5.38 11.07
CA VAL A 383 32.35 6.72 11.64
C VAL A 383 33.11 7.70 10.75
N ASP A 384 34.24 7.26 10.19
CA ASP A 384 34.99 7.99 9.17
C ASP A 384 34.14 8.18 7.90
N GLU A 385 33.45 7.14 7.43
CA GLU A 385 32.50 7.25 6.30
C GLU A 385 31.42 8.30 6.57
N ALA A 386 30.78 8.25 7.74
CA ALA A 386 29.74 9.21 8.10
C ALA A 386 30.26 10.66 8.22
N LYS A 387 31.47 10.85 8.78
CA LYS A 387 32.12 12.17 8.85
C LYS A 387 32.48 12.68 7.46
N PHE A 388 32.97 11.82 6.57
CA PHE A 388 33.27 12.17 5.20
C PHE A 388 31.99 12.63 4.48
N ILE A 389 30.90 11.88 4.57
CA ILE A 389 29.60 12.26 3.99
C ILE A 389 29.13 13.62 4.53
N LEU A 390 29.20 13.84 5.85
CA LEU A 390 28.85 15.14 6.44
C LEU A 390 29.70 16.27 5.87
N SER A 391 31.02 16.07 5.75
CA SER A 391 31.92 17.09 5.21
C SER A 391 31.56 17.47 3.77
N GLN A 392 31.15 16.49 2.95
CA GLN A 392 30.73 16.72 1.58
C GLN A 392 29.39 17.46 1.51
N ILE A 393 28.41 17.11 2.35
CA ILE A 393 27.14 17.84 2.44
C ILE A 393 27.41 19.30 2.80
N GLN A 394 28.24 19.55 3.82
CA GLN A 394 28.57 20.91 4.26
C GLN A 394 29.33 21.69 3.19
N GLU A 395 30.32 21.09 2.54
CA GLU A 395 31.11 21.73 1.47
C GLU A 395 30.22 22.10 0.29
N ILE A 396 29.36 21.19 -0.18
CA ILE A 396 28.45 21.43 -1.30
C ILE A 396 27.41 22.49 -0.93
N SER A 397 26.84 22.46 0.27
CA SER A 397 25.90 23.49 0.74
C SER A 397 26.56 24.87 0.88
N GLN A 398 27.83 24.94 1.28
CA GLN A 398 28.58 26.20 1.35
C GLN A 398 28.86 26.76 -0.05
N GLN A 399 29.22 25.90 -1.00
CA GLN A 399 29.49 26.30 -2.39
C GLN A 399 28.22 26.66 -3.18
N ASN A 400 27.06 26.14 -2.77
CA ASN A 400 25.78 26.30 -3.45
C ASN A 400 24.69 26.73 -2.44
N PRO A 401 24.64 28.01 -2.03
CA PRO A 401 23.72 28.51 -1.01
C PRO A 401 22.23 28.35 -1.36
N GLU A 402 21.91 28.09 -2.62
CA GLU A 402 20.56 27.80 -3.11
C GLU A 402 20.09 26.37 -2.79
N LEU A 403 21.00 25.46 -2.47
CA LEU A 403 20.67 24.09 -2.11
C LEU A 403 20.34 24.00 -0.62
N ASP A 404 19.13 23.55 -0.29
CA ASP A 404 18.80 23.13 1.06
C ASP A 404 19.16 21.65 1.30
N TYR A 405 19.08 21.21 2.57
CA TYR A 405 19.41 19.83 2.94
C TYR A 405 18.50 18.77 2.28
N GLY A 406 17.33 19.16 1.78
CA GLY A 406 16.43 18.30 1.01
C GLY A 406 16.98 17.89 -0.35
N ALA A 407 18.03 18.56 -0.84
CA ALA A 407 18.73 18.17 -2.07
C ALA A 407 19.62 16.92 -1.89
N PHE A 408 19.85 16.47 -0.65
CA PHE A 408 20.75 15.35 -0.33
C PHE A 408 19.98 14.11 0.09
N ALA A 409 20.41 12.96 -0.45
CA ALA A 409 19.92 11.65 -0.05
C ALA A 409 21.10 10.71 0.21
N ILE A 410 21.01 9.93 1.29
CA ILE A 410 21.98 8.90 1.66
C ILE A 410 21.28 7.55 1.51
N LEU A 411 21.78 6.74 0.58
CA LEU A 411 21.25 5.42 0.26
C LEU A 411 22.15 4.34 0.88
N TYR A 412 21.55 3.39 1.60
CA TYR A 412 22.26 2.28 2.23
C TYR A 412 21.57 0.93 2.00
N ARG A 413 22.29 -0.17 2.22
CA ARG A 413 21.77 -1.51 1.94
C ARG A 413 20.83 -2.03 3.03
N THR A 414 21.11 -1.71 4.28
CA THR A 414 20.36 -2.18 5.46
C THR A 414 20.11 -1.05 6.46
N ASN A 415 18.96 -1.06 7.14
CA ASN A 415 18.62 -0.05 8.15
C ASN A 415 19.63 0.06 9.29
N ALA A 416 20.39 -1.00 9.60
CA ALA A 416 21.41 -0.94 10.65
C ALA A 416 22.53 0.08 10.34
N GLN A 417 22.76 0.39 9.06
CA GLN A 417 23.76 1.36 8.62
C GLN A 417 23.35 2.82 8.88
N SER A 418 22.05 3.11 9.09
CA SER A 418 21.60 4.49 9.33
C SER A 418 22.20 5.06 10.62
N ARG A 419 22.38 4.22 11.64
CA ARG A 419 22.75 4.66 13.01
C ARG A 419 24.00 5.54 13.07
N ALA A 420 25.07 5.15 12.39
CA ALA A 420 26.31 5.93 12.39
C ALA A 420 26.14 7.29 11.69
N LEU A 421 25.33 7.33 10.63
CA LEU A 421 24.98 8.54 9.89
C LEU A 421 24.10 9.46 10.74
N GLU A 422 23.06 8.92 11.37
CA GLU A 422 22.16 9.63 12.27
C GLU A 422 22.91 10.28 13.43
N ASP A 423 23.79 9.53 14.11
CA ASP A 423 24.60 10.05 15.22
C ASP A 423 25.45 11.26 14.80
N VAL A 424 26.06 11.21 13.61
CA VAL A 424 26.88 12.31 13.07
C VAL A 424 26.03 13.51 12.67
N LEU A 425 24.89 13.29 12.00
CA LEU A 425 23.97 14.36 11.60
C LEU A 425 23.35 15.07 12.82
N LEU A 426 22.89 14.30 13.81
CA LEU A 426 22.34 14.81 15.08
C LEU A 426 23.35 15.68 15.82
N ARG A 427 24.59 15.19 16.03
CA ARG A 427 25.64 15.93 16.75
C ARG A 427 26.00 17.26 16.09
N ASN A 428 25.78 17.37 14.78
CA ASN A 428 26.09 18.56 14.00
C ASN A 428 24.84 19.39 13.66
N ASN A 429 23.69 19.09 14.28
CA ASN A 429 22.40 19.78 14.06
C ASN A 429 21.99 19.83 12.58
N ILE A 430 22.30 18.78 11.81
CA ILE A 430 21.83 18.64 10.43
C ILE A 430 20.45 17.98 10.45
N PRO A 431 19.40 18.63 9.94
CA PRO A 431 18.07 18.04 9.89
C PRO A 431 18.06 16.84 8.92
N TYR A 432 17.49 15.73 9.36
CA TYR A 432 17.39 14.51 8.56
C TYR A 432 16.07 13.78 8.80
N THR A 433 15.67 12.98 7.82
CA THR A 433 14.47 12.13 7.87
C THR A 433 14.87 10.70 7.51
N VAL A 434 14.52 9.74 8.36
CA VAL A 434 14.76 8.30 8.09
C VAL A 434 13.50 7.67 7.52
N VAL A 435 13.63 7.09 6.34
CA VAL A 435 12.58 6.32 5.67
C VAL A 435 12.69 4.87 6.09
N GLY A 436 11.61 4.29 6.60
CA GLY A 436 11.59 2.90 7.09
C GLY A 436 12.03 2.74 8.55
N GLY A 437 11.95 3.80 9.37
CA GLY A 437 12.05 3.75 10.83
C GLY A 437 10.76 3.21 11.50
N LEU A 438 10.55 3.52 12.79
CA LEU A 438 9.30 3.20 13.48
C LEU A 438 8.13 3.91 12.79
N ARG A 439 7.19 3.14 12.23
CA ARG A 439 6.04 3.69 11.50
C ARG A 439 5.15 4.48 12.44
N PHE A 440 4.53 5.54 11.94
CA PHE A 440 3.55 6.33 12.70
C PHE A 440 2.45 5.44 13.30
N TYR A 441 1.91 4.52 12.49
CA TYR A 441 0.86 3.59 12.90
C TYR A 441 1.35 2.42 13.79
N ASP A 442 2.65 2.27 14.00
CA ASP A 442 3.23 1.28 14.92
C ASP A 442 3.39 1.79 16.35
N ARG A 443 3.29 3.12 16.55
CA ARG A 443 3.34 3.74 17.87
C ARG A 443 2.23 3.19 18.76
N LYS A 444 2.54 2.99 20.05
CA LYS A 444 1.66 2.26 20.98
C LYS A 444 0.29 2.91 21.09
N GLU A 445 0.26 4.21 21.32
CA GLU A 445 -0.93 5.04 21.46
C GLU A 445 -1.77 5.10 20.19
N ILE A 446 -1.12 5.03 19.03
CA ILE A 446 -1.80 4.98 17.73
C ILE A 446 -2.44 3.62 17.52
N LYS A 447 -1.71 2.52 17.78
CA LYS A 447 -2.26 1.15 17.72
C LYS A 447 -3.40 0.96 18.73
N ASP A 448 -3.31 1.51 19.94
CA ASP A 448 -4.39 1.43 20.92
C ASP A 448 -5.64 2.17 20.41
N SER A 449 -5.47 3.37 19.87
CA SER A 449 -6.56 4.18 19.31
C SER A 449 -7.22 3.49 18.11
N ILE A 450 -6.44 2.92 17.20
CA ILE A 450 -6.94 2.16 16.06
C ILE A 450 -7.64 0.87 16.50
N SER A 451 -7.16 0.18 17.54
CA SER A 451 -7.83 -1.01 18.05
C SER A 451 -9.21 -0.70 18.65
N TYR A 452 -9.42 0.46 19.27
CA TYR A 452 -10.77 0.92 19.65
C TYR A 452 -11.68 1.02 18.43
N LEU A 453 -11.22 1.70 17.38
CA LEU A 453 -11.96 1.85 16.14
C LEU A 453 -12.23 0.50 15.44
N ARG A 454 -11.27 -0.41 15.42
CA ARG A 454 -11.41 -1.75 14.84
C ARG A 454 -12.47 -2.57 15.57
N VAL A 455 -12.50 -2.57 16.91
CA VAL A 455 -13.51 -3.31 17.69
C VAL A 455 -14.91 -2.71 17.52
N ILE A 456 -15.01 -1.39 17.39
CA ILE A 456 -16.27 -0.72 17.06
C ILE A 456 -16.75 -1.16 15.67
N ALA A 457 -15.90 -1.15 14.65
CA ALA A 457 -16.26 -1.53 13.29
C ALA A 457 -16.47 -3.04 13.08
N ASN A 458 -15.69 -3.87 13.78
CA ASN A 458 -15.65 -5.32 13.70
C ASN A 458 -15.53 -5.93 15.10
N PRO A 459 -16.65 -6.21 15.78
CA PRO A 459 -16.63 -6.78 17.12
C PRO A 459 -15.98 -8.18 17.19
N SER A 460 -15.87 -8.89 16.06
CA SER A 460 -15.21 -10.19 15.99
C SER A 460 -13.68 -10.11 16.11
N ASP A 461 -13.06 -8.92 15.98
CA ASP A 461 -11.61 -8.73 16.12
C ASP A 461 -11.16 -8.88 17.58
N SER A 462 -10.91 -10.14 17.98
CA SER A 462 -10.44 -10.49 19.31
C SER A 462 -9.03 -9.99 19.59
N ILE A 463 -8.18 -9.79 18.58
CA ILE A 463 -6.81 -9.28 18.77
C ILE A 463 -6.86 -7.83 19.24
N SER A 464 -7.62 -7.00 18.53
CA SER A 464 -7.82 -5.60 18.91
C SER A 464 -8.56 -5.48 20.25
N LEU A 465 -9.56 -6.34 20.49
CA LEU A 465 -10.32 -6.37 21.75
C LEU A 465 -9.42 -6.68 22.95
N LEU A 466 -8.59 -7.72 22.87
CA LEU A 466 -7.66 -8.08 23.94
C LEU A 466 -6.60 -6.99 24.18
N ARG A 467 -6.26 -6.21 23.17
CA ARG A 467 -5.33 -5.09 23.31
C ARG A 467 -5.91 -3.96 24.17
N ILE A 468 -7.17 -3.61 23.97
CA ILE A 468 -7.78 -2.41 24.56
C ILE A 468 -8.59 -2.68 25.83
N ILE A 469 -9.00 -3.94 26.08
CA ILE A 469 -9.92 -4.29 27.18
C ILE A 469 -9.45 -3.72 28.53
N ASN A 470 -8.14 -3.70 28.78
CA ASN A 470 -7.54 -3.17 30.01
C ASN A 470 -6.62 -1.95 29.76
N VAL A 471 -6.84 -1.20 28.68
CA VAL A 471 -6.11 0.04 28.37
C VAL A 471 -7.10 1.19 28.12
N PRO A 472 -7.12 2.27 28.93
CA PRO A 472 -6.40 2.46 30.19
C PRO A 472 -6.73 1.40 31.24
N ARG A 473 -5.96 1.33 32.33
CA ARG A 473 -6.09 0.24 33.32
C ARG A 473 -7.48 0.23 33.97
N ARG A 474 -8.17 -0.90 33.84
CA ARG A 474 -9.53 -1.15 34.39
C ARG A 474 -9.58 -2.21 35.48
N GLY A 475 -8.42 -2.69 35.93
CA GLY A 475 -8.34 -3.78 36.91
C GLY A 475 -8.74 -5.15 36.35
N ILE A 476 -8.79 -5.30 35.02
CA ILE A 476 -9.13 -6.57 34.36
C ILE A 476 -7.86 -7.40 34.25
N GLY A 477 -7.70 -8.35 35.17
CA GLY A 477 -6.52 -9.20 35.26
C GLY A 477 -6.50 -10.34 34.24
N LYS A 478 -5.31 -10.94 34.07
CA LYS A 478 -5.09 -12.05 33.13
C LYS A 478 -6.03 -13.23 33.35
N THR A 479 -6.28 -13.64 34.60
CA THR A 479 -7.17 -14.76 34.93
C THR A 479 -8.61 -14.52 34.44
N THR A 480 -9.09 -13.27 34.53
CA THR A 480 -10.42 -12.90 34.01
C THR A 480 -10.45 -13.02 32.49
N ILE A 481 -9.42 -12.51 31.81
CA ILE A 481 -9.31 -12.57 30.34
C ILE A 481 -9.23 -14.02 29.87
N ASP A 482 -8.39 -14.85 30.50
CA ASP A 482 -8.26 -16.27 30.18
C ASP A 482 -9.58 -17.02 30.40
N GLY A 483 -10.34 -16.68 31.45
CA GLY A 483 -11.67 -17.23 31.71
C GLY A 483 -12.68 -16.92 30.61
N LEU A 484 -12.76 -15.65 30.18
CA LEU A 484 -13.65 -15.22 29.09
C LEU A 484 -13.26 -15.88 27.76
N LEU A 485 -11.96 -15.96 27.46
CA LEU A 485 -11.45 -16.64 26.27
C LEU A 485 -11.78 -18.14 26.25
N ASN A 486 -11.70 -18.81 27.40
CA ASN A 486 -12.04 -20.23 27.49
C ASN A 486 -13.52 -20.47 27.18
N VAL A 487 -14.41 -19.62 27.67
CA VAL A 487 -15.85 -19.72 27.37
C VAL A 487 -16.13 -19.45 25.89
N SER A 488 -15.52 -18.42 25.32
CA SER A 488 -15.59 -18.14 23.87
C SER A 488 -15.16 -19.36 23.04
N LYS A 489 -14.04 -20.00 23.40
CA LYS A 489 -13.55 -21.21 22.72
C LYS A 489 -14.48 -22.42 22.90
N GLN A 490 -15.07 -22.62 24.08
CA GLN A 490 -15.97 -23.73 24.36
C GLN A 490 -17.30 -23.62 23.62
N LEU A 491 -17.84 -22.41 23.52
CA LEU A 491 -19.09 -22.14 22.82
C LEU A 491 -18.91 -21.96 21.31
N GLY A 492 -17.67 -21.70 20.86
CA GLY A 492 -17.39 -21.44 19.45
C GLY A 492 -17.94 -20.10 18.96
N ILE A 493 -18.11 -19.13 19.87
CA ILE A 493 -18.63 -17.79 19.57
C ILE A 493 -17.54 -16.72 19.73
N PRO A 494 -17.64 -15.57 19.03
CA PRO A 494 -16.70 -14.46 19.19
C PRO A 494 -16.58 -14.00 20.65
N LEU A 495 -15.36 -13.59 21.04
CA LEU A 495 -15.09 -13.09 22.40
C LEU A 495 -16.00 -11.91 22.78
N TRP A 496 -16.33 -11.06 21.81
CA TRP A 496 -17.26 -9.95 22.02
C TRP A 496 -18.64 -10.40 22.47
N GLU A 497 -19.18 -11.50 21.93
CA GLU A 497 -20.50 -12.01 22.37
C GLU A 497 -20.49 -12.37 23.85
N VAL A 498 -19.43 -13.03 24.32
CA VAL A 498 -19.24 -13.36 25.75
C VAL A 498 -19.11 -12.10 26.61
N ILE A 499 -18.38 -11.09 26.14
CA ILE A 499 -18.12 -9.84 26.89
C ILE A 499 -19.35 -8.92 26.90
N SER A 500 -20.18 -8.99 25.85
CA SER A 500 -21.40 -8.19 25.74
C SER A 500 -22.58 -8.74 26.53
N ASP A 501 -22.51 -10.01 26.95
CA ASP A 501 -23.50 -10.66 27.80
C ASP A 501 -23.18 -10.44 29.28
N GLU A 502 -24.00 -9.60 29.93
CA GLU A 502 -23.81 -9.20 31.32
C GLU A 502 -23.89 -10.39 32.29
N ASP A 503 -24.75 -11.37 32.02
CA ASP A 503 -24.92 -12.55 32.87
C ASP A 503 -23.69 -13.47 32.83
N SER A 504 -23.16 -13.72 31.62
CA SER A 504 -21.89 -14.44 31.43
C SER A 504 -20.75 -13.74 32.16
N VAL A 505 -20.61 -12.43 31.98
CA VAL A 505 -19.53 -11.65 32.59
C VAL A 505 -19.63 -11.66 34.13
N ASN A 506 -20.82 -11.48 34.68
CA ASN A 506 -21.04 -11.51 36.13
C ASN A 506 -20.66 -12.86 36.75
N THR A 507 -20.88 -13.95 36.01
CA THR A 507 -20.54 -15.31 36.44
C THR A 507 -19.03 -15.57 36.38
N ILE A 508 -18.35 -15.09 35.34
CA ILE A 508 -16.94 -15.43 35.04
C ILE A 508 -15.95 -14.45 35.67
N ALA A 509 -16.24 -13.15 35.59
CA ALA A 509 -15.29 -12.09 35.88
C ALA A 509 -15.24 -11.67 37.35
N GLY A 510 -16.19 -12.14 38.18
CA GLY A 510 -16.22 -11.91 39.63
C GLY A 510 -16.04 -10.44 40.00
N ARG A 511 -14.96 -10.12 40.73
CA ARG A 511 -14.64 -8.73 41.14
C ARG A 511 -14.42 -7.76 39.97
N SER A 512 -14.03 -8.27 38.80
CA SER A 512 -13.77 -7.48 37.59
C SER A 512 -15.04 -7.27 36.74
N ALA A 513 -16.15 -7.93 37.06
CA ALA A 513 -17.35 -7.95 36.22
C ALA A 513 -17.87 -6.55 35.91
N LYS A 514 -17.98 -5.68 36.93
CA LYS A 514 -18.38 -4.28 36.74
C LYS A 514 -17.52 -3.54 35.71
N SER A 515 -16.21 -3.78 35.71
CA SER A 515 -15.27 -3.10 34.82
C SER A 515 -15.37 -3.64 33.39
N VAL A 516 -15.60 -4.94 33.23
CA VAL A 516 -15.84 -5.57 31.92
C VAL A 516 -17.18 -5.08 31.34
N ASN A 517 -18.25 -5.07 32.13
CA ASN A 517 -19.57 -4.58 31.71
C ASN A 517 -19.53 -3.09 31.33
N GLN A 518 -18.83 -2.26 32.10
CA GLN A 518 -18.66 -0.84 31.77
C GLN A 518 -17.91 -0.66 30.44
N PHE A 519 -16.84 -1.42 30.22
CA PHE A 519 -16.11 -1.41 28.94
C PHE A 519 -17.00 -1.86 27.78
N ALA A 520 -17.74 -2.96 27.93
CA ALA A 520 -18.66 -3.48 26.92
C ALA A 520 -19.73 -2.44 26.58
N GLN A 521 -20.31 -1.77 27.59
CA GLN A 521 -21.32 -0.73 27.38
C GLN A 521 -20.76 0.47 26.64
N THR A 522 -19.53 0.92 26.94
CA THR A 522 -18.87 2.01 26.20
C THR A 522 -18.71 1.66 24.73
N ILE A 523 -18.19 0.47 24.41
CA ILE A 523 -18.01 0.04 23.01
C ILE A 523 -19.36 -0.08 22.30
N LYS A 524 -20.37 -0.69 22.94
CA LYS A 524 -21.72 -0.84 22.38
C LYS A 524 -22.37 0.51 22.05
N THR A 525 -22.20 1.50 22.93
CA THR A 525 -22.70 2.86 22.72
C THR A 525 -22.13 3.49 21.44
N TRP A 526 -20.84 3.25 21.15
CA TRP A 526 -20.20 3.76 19.94
C TRP A 526 -20.51 2.93 18.69
N GLN A 527 -20.79 1.63 18.84
CA GLN A 527 -21.29 0.77 17.74
C GLN A 527 -22.64 1.25 17.22
N GLU A 528 -23.56 1.62 18.12
CA GLU A 528 -24.88 2.17 17.76
C GLU A 528 -24.80 3.54 17.05
N ARG A 529 -23.64 4.20 17.10
CA ARG A 529 -23.42 5.55 16.55
C ARG A 529 -22.63 5.58 15.24
N ILE A 530 -22.22 4.42 14.70
CA ILE A 530 -21.35 4.34 13.51
C ILE A 530 -22.00 5.01 12.29
N GLU A 531 -23.31 4.86 12.10
CA GLU A 531 -24.02 5.39 10.94
C GLU A 531 -24.25 6.91 11.03
N ASP A 532 -24.34 7.45 12.24
CA ASP A 532 -24.67 8.85 12.50
C ASP A 532 -23.45 9.76 12.70
N HIS A 533 -22.26 9.18 12.86
CA HIS A 533 -21.04 9.92 13.21
C HIS A 533 -19.90 9.68 12.22
N SER A 534 -19.10 10.72 12.03
CA SER A 534 -17.89 10.63 11.23
C SER A 534 -16.79 9.85 11.98
N ALA A 535 -15.86 9.22 11.26
CA ALA A 535 -14.72 8.52 11.86
C ALA A 535 -13.94 9.38 12.88
N MET A 536 -13.78 10.69 12.61
CA MET A 536 -13.18 11.66 13.53
C MET A 536 -13.97 11.78 14.83
N GLN A 537 -15.29 11.95 14.74
CA GLN A 537 -16.17 12.07 15.92
C GLN A 537 -16.16 10.79 16.77
N ILE A 538 -16.13 9.63 16.11
CA ILE A 538 -16.02 8.33 16.80
C ILE A 538 -14.68 8.22 17.52
N LEU A 539 -13.56 8.59 16.86
CA LEU A 539 -12.23 8.54 17.46
C LEU A 539 -12.10 9.45 18.68
N GLU A 540 -12.47 10.72 18.56
CA GLU A 540 -12.39 11.67 19.67
C GLU A 540 -13.29 11.25 20.83
N GLY A 541 -14.51 10.83 20.50
CA GLY A 541 -15.50 10.41 21.48
C GLY A 541 -15.11 9.14 22.22
N ILE A 542 -14.66 8.08 21.53
CA ILE A 542 -14.26 6.83 22.19
C ILE A 542 -13.03 7.02 23.08
N LEU A 543 -12.03 7.79 22.65
CA LEU A 543 -10.83 8.02 23.45
C LEU A 543 -11.11 8.84 24.71
N GLN A 544 -12.09 9.75 24.63
CA GLN A 544 -12.58 10.50 25.78
C GLN A 544 -13.37 9.61 26.75
N ASP A 545 -14.38 8.89 26.25
CA ASP A 545 -15.28 8.04 27.07
C ASP A 545 -14.57 6.83 27.67
N ALA A 546 -13.59 6.26 26.96
CA ALA A 546 -12.77 5.17 27.47
C ALA A 546 -11.78 5.63 28.56
N GLY A 547 -11.61 6.95 28.74
CA GLY A 547 -10.69 7.57 29.69
C GLY A 547 -9.24 7.61 29.21
N TYR A 548 -8.95 7.30 27.93
CA TYR A 548 -7.58 7.17 27.41
C TYR A 548 -6.83 8.52 27.45
N ILE A 549 -7.48 9.59 27.01
CA ILE A 549 -6.90 10.95 27.05
C ILE A 549 -6.66 11.41 28.48
N GLN A 550 -7.58 11.11 29.40
CA GLN A 550 -7.45 11.53 30.79
C GLN A 550 -6.35 10.75 31.52
N ASP A 551 -6.17 9.46 31.21
CA ASP A 551 -5.09 8.63 31.76
C ASP A 551 -3.71 9.21 31.41
N LEU A 552 -3.49 9.57 30.14
CA LEU A 552 -2.25 10.22 29.68
C LEU A 552 -2.04 11.60 30.33
N LYS A 553 -3.10 12.42 30.45
CA LYS A 553 -3.00 13.71 31.14
C LYS A 553 -2.64 13.57 32.62
N ASN A 554 -3.13 12.52 33.28
CA ASN A 554 -2.85 12.25 34.69
C ASN A 554 -1.43 11.69 34.90
N GLU A 555 -0.83 11.03 33.90
CA GLU A 555 0.55 10.54 33.95
C GLU A 555 1.55 11.70 34.07
N GLY A 556 1.32 12.81 33.37
CA GLY A 556 2.04 14.07 33.56
C GLY A 556 3.55 14.01 33.27
N THR A 557 3.98 13.08 32.42
CA THR A 557 5.38 12.92 31.98
C THR A 557 5.59 13.47 30.57
N ASP A 558 6.81 13.86 30.22
CA ASP A 558 7.18 14.27 28.86
C ASP A 558 6.84 13.18 27.82
N GLU A 559 6.92 11.90 28.21
CA GLU A 559 6.51 10.78 27.36
C GLU A 559 4.99 10.78 27.11
N ALA A 560 4.18 11.08 28.13
CA ALA A 560 2.74 11.18 27.99
C ALA A 560 2.31 12.38 27.13
N GLU A 561 3.02 13.50 27.24
CA GLU A 561 2.81 14.67 26.37
C GLU A 561 3.07 14.33 24.90
N ASN A 562 4.20 13.67 24.60
CA ASN A 562 4.51 13.18 23.24
C ASN A 562 3.43 12.23 22.70
N ARG A 563 2.90 11.32 23.53
CA ARG A 563 1.79 10.43 23.11
C ARG A 563 0.51 11.21 22.82
N LEU A 564 0.19 12.25 23.59
CA LEU A 564 -0.95 13.12 23.32
C LEU A 564 -0.78 13.91 22.01
N GLU A 565 0.44 14.36 21.69
CA GLU A 565 0.74 14.98 20.40
C GLU A 565 0.54 14.00 19.24
N ASN A 566 1.01 12.76 19.38
CA ASN A 566 0.80 11.72 18.36
C ASN A 566 -0.70 11.43 18.13
N ILE A 567 -1.52 11.43 19.18
CA ILE A 567 -2.98 11.26 19.04
C ILE A 567 -3.60 12.46 18.30
N LYS A 568 -3.13 13.69 18.53
CA LYS A 568 -3.59 14.85 17.74
C LYS A 568 -3.19 14.73 16.27
N GLU A 569 -1.99 14.22 15.97
CA GLU A 569 -1.57 13.91 14.61
C GLU A 569 -2.49 12.87 13.96
N LEU A 570 -2.94 11.86 14.72
CA LEU A 570 -3.90 10.87 14.23
C LEU A 570 -5.25 11.50 13.90
N THR A 571 -5.76 12.39 14.75
CA THR A 571 -6.98 13.14 14.48
C THR A 571 -6.87 13.95 13.19
N ASN A 572 -5.73 14.61 12.96
CA ASN A 572 -5.46 15.32 11.72
C ASN A 572 -5.43 14.39 10.50
N ALA A 573 -4.84 13.20 10.63
CA ALA A 573 -4.82 12.20 9.56
C ALA A 573 -6.23 11.69 9.21
N VAL A 574 -7.10 11.50 10.22
CA VAL A 574 -8.52 11.15 10.00
C VAL A 574 -9.26 12.28 9.29
N SER A 575 -9.06 13.53 9.73
CA SER A 575 -9.69 14.70 9.11
C SER A 575 -9.27 14.84 7.65
N GLN A 576 -7.97 14.70 7.34
CA GLN A 576 -7.46 14.71 5.97
C GLN A 576 -8.06 13.58 5.14
N PHE A 577 -8.19 12.37 5.70
CA PHE A 577 -8.84 11.26 5.01
C PHE A 577 -10.31 11.57 4.65
N GLN A 578 -11.06 12.21 5.55
CA GLN A 578 -12.46 12.59 5.31
C GLN A 578 -12.60 13.64 4.20
N GLU A 579 -11.61 14.50 4.03
CA GLU A 579 -11.57 15.50 2.95
C GLU A 579 -11.15 14.87 1.60
N GLU A 580 -10.18 13.95 1.63
CA GLU A 580 -9.58 13.37 0.43
C GLU A 580 -10.34 12.17 -0.16
N TYR A 581 -11.15 11.44 0.63
CA TYR A 581 -11.77 10.18 0.20
C TYR A 581 -13.30 10.20 0.23
N GLU A 582 -13.94 9.61 -0.78
CA GLU A 582 -15.41 9.50 -0.87
C GLU A 582 -15.98 8.50 0.14
N ASP A 583 -15.27 7.40 0.38
CA ASP A 583 -15.58 6.46 1.45
C ASP A 583 -15.05 7.00 2.78
N ASN A 584 -15.73 8.00 3.31
CA ASN A 584 -15.43 8.61 4.61
C ASN A 584 -15.92 7.76 5.80
N THR A 585 -16.30 6.50 5.54
CA THR A 585 -16.72 5.57 6.57
C THR A 585 -15.54 5.21 7.48
N LEU A 586 -15.87 4.77 8.69
CA LEU A 586 -14.88 4.22 9.61
C LEU A 586 -14.09 3.05 8.99
N GLY A 587 -14.76 2.19 8.21
CA GLY A 587 -14.14 1.06 7.51
C GLY A 587 -13.14 1.51 6.44
N GLY A 588 -13.46 2.56 5.68
CA GLY A 588 -12.57 3.17 4.71
C GLY A 588 -11.30 3.73 5.36
N PHE A 589 -11.45 4.47 6.47
CA PHE A 589 -10.30 5.00 7.22
C PHE A 589 -9.41 3.89 7.78
N LEU A 590 -10.00 2.88 8.42
CA LEU A 590 -9.26 1.74 8.99
C LEU A 590 -8.48 0.97 7.92
N ALA A 591 -9.05 0.82 6.72
CA ALA A 591 -8.35 0.22 5.61
C ALA A 591 -7.16 1.10 5.15
N SER A 592 -7.38 2.40 4.97
CA SER A 592 -6.32 3.34 4.60
C SER A 592 -5.16 3.35 5.61
N ALA A 593 -5.47 3.45 6.91
CA ALA A 593 -4.48 3.45 7.98
C ALA A 593 -3.68 2.14 8.03
N SER A 594 -4.32 0.99 7.82
CA SER A 594 -3.64 -0.31 7.81
C SER A 594 -2.77 -0.50 6.56
N LEU A 595 -3.09 0.18 5.46
CA LEU A 595 -2.36 0.10 4.18
C LEU A 595 -1.31 1.21 4.00
N ALA A 596 -1.15 2.11 4.97
CA ALA A 596 -0.19 3.20 4.92
C ALA A 596 1.25 2.68 5.00
N SER A 597 2.14 3.27 4.20
CA SER A 597 3.56 2.92 4.12
C SER A 597 4.45 4.07 4.61
N ASP A 598 5.69 3.76 4.98
CA ASP A 598 6.65 4.78 5.46
C ASP A 598 7.00 5.83 4.42
N LEU A 599 6.93 5.45 3.13
CA LEU A 599 7.14 6.35 2.01
C LEU A 599 6.03 7.41 1.90
N ASP A 600 4.84 7.15 2.43
CA ASP A 600 3.70 8.06 2.37
C ASP A 600 3.90 9.27 3.31
N ASN A 601 4.77 9.15 4.32
CA ASN A 601 5.06 10.24 5.28
C ASN A 601 6.13 11.24 4.78
N LEU A 602 6.85 10.93 3.70
CA LEU A 602 7.82 11.85 3.10
C LEU A 602 7.10 13.00 2.38
N LYS A 603 6.99 14.14 3.05
CA LYS A 603 6.47 15.38 2.45
C LYS A 603 7.49 15.97 1.48
N GLU A 604 7.05 16.28 0.26
CA GLU A 604 7.88 17.04 -0.69
C GLU A 604 8.21 18.44 -0.14
N GLY A 605 9.44 18.90 -0.34
CA GLY A 605 9.91 20.21 0.15
C GLY A 605 10.39 20.24 1.60
N GLN A 606 10.60 19.08 2.24
CA GLN A 606 11.32 19.03 3.51
C GLN A 606 12.77 19.46 3.31
N LYS A 607 13.22 20.44 4.11
CA LYS A 607 14.61 20.91 4.13
C LYS A 607 15.49 20.02 5.02
N ALA A 608 15.49 18.72 4.75
CA ALA A 608 16.17 17.71 5.57
C ALA A 608 16.81 16.62 4.69
N VAL A 609 17.98 16.13 5.11
CA VAL A 609 18.68 15.04 4.42
C VAL A 609 17.84 13.76 4.50
N SER A 610 17.61 13.09 3.37
CA SER A 610 16.83 11.85 3.32
C SER A 610 17.74 10.62 3.52
N LEU A 611 17.47 9.82 4.54
CA LEU A 611 18.13 8.54 4.79
C LEU A 611 17.17 7.41 4.40
N LEU A 612 17.56 6.56 3.45
CA LEU A 612 16.70 5.47 2.97
C LEU A 612 17.48 4.25 2.50
N THR A 613 16.82 3.09 2.59
CA THR A 613 17.35 1.85 2.01
C THR A 613 17.20 1.82 0.50
N LEU A 614 18.16 1.18 -0.17
CA LEU A 614 18.06 0.79 -1.58
C LEU A 614 16.95 -0.22 -1.86
#